data_AF-A0A0C3AS33-F1
#
_entry.id   AF-A0A0C3AS33-F1
#
_cell.length_a   1.000
_cell.length_b   1.000
_cell.length_c   1.000
_cell.angle_alpha   90.00
_cell.angle_beta   90.00
_cell.angle_gamma   90.00
#
_symmetry.space_group_name_H-M   'P 1'
#
loop_
_entity.id
_entity.type
_entity.pdbx_description
1 polymer ?
#
loop_
_entity_poly.entity_id
_entity_poly.type
_entity_poly.pdbx_seq_one_letter_code
_entity_poly.pdbx_strand_id
1 'polypeptide(L)'
;MDPSLVETEGPIGCTSTTHGRLAFDKSVKRLQPITTHQVSSHSVNESIPVLSSSMSPYLPPQWLAYTHPEGQVYFYHASELRVVTEANIYCPDVMDQVVYWAQWLKDRCCSEGISLSNDVELFIQLNKSEPDHCAYYFIEHGTRTQFWIDNTDTEALGLPHTVSTACIEELYWKHVERFPMHLTNLTPNPVNSLICLLSHTRDTLDDRLPFPADECAKILEVLNILQDNISDANAMRLVARLWGVMGIYI
;
A
#
# COMPACT_ATOMS: atom_id res chain seq x y z
N MET A 1 -47.38 -29.98 -53.55
CA MET A 1 -46.36 -28.95 -53.82
C MET A 1 -45.10 -29.40 -53.11
N ASP A 2 -44.10 -29.73 -53.92
CA ASP A 2 -42.69 -29.98 -53.60
C ASP A 2 -42.03 -28.73 -52.95
N PRO A 3 -40.81 -28.74 -52.34
CA PRO A 3 -39.95 -29.85 -51.87
C PRO A 3 -39.30 -29.66 -50.46
N SER A 4 -38.64 -30.76 -50.02
CA SER A 4 -37.38 -30.88 -49.23
C SER A 4 -37.29 -30.32 -47.80
N LEU A 5 -37.21 -31.16 -46.75
CA LEU A 5 -36.01 -31.86 -46.20
C LEU A 5 -34.93 -30.91 -45.69
N VAL A 6 -34.61 -30.97 -44.38
CA VAL A 6 -33.26 -31.14 -43.83
C VAL A 6 -33.34 -31.29 -42.31
N GLU A 7 -32.72 -32.37 -41.85
CA GLU A 7 -32.43 -32.73 -40.46
C GLU A 7 -31.55 -31.66 -39.79
N THR A 8 -31.76 -31.41 -38.50
CA THR A 8 -30.74 -30.75 -37.68
C THR A 8 -30.24 -31.75 -36.64
N GLU A 9 -29.28 -32.56 -37.05
CA GLU A 9 -28.32 -33.15 -36.13
C GLU A 9 -27.49 -32.01 -35.52
N GLY A 10 -27.51 -31.90 -34.19
CA GLY A 10 -26.52 -31.13 -33.44
C GLY A 10 -25.35 -32.04 -33.08
N PRO A 11 -24.15 -31.87 -33.65
CA PRO A 11 -22.99 -32.62 -33.22
C PRO A 11 -22.37 -31.98 -31.97
N ILE A 12 -22.33 -32.81 -30.93
CA ILE A 12 -21.16 -33.13 -30.10
C ILE A 12 -19.91 -32.26 -30.34
N GLY A 13 -19.47 -31.58 -29.28
CA GLY A 13 -18.07 -31.51 -28.87
C GLY A 13 -17.13 -30.58 -29.65
N CYS A 14 -16.68 -29.50 -28.98
CA CYS A 14 -15.30 -29.05 -29.14
C CYS A 14 -14.72 -28.68 -27.77
N THR A 15 -14.16 -29.69 -27.11
CA THR A 15 -13.03 -29.49 -26.21
C THR A 15 -11.88 -28.88 -27.03
N SER A 16 -11.47 -27.67 -26.67
CA SER A 16 -10.12 -27.20 -26.98
C SER A 16 -9.61 -26.40 -25.80
N THR A 17 -8.96 -27.15 -24.92
CA THR A 17 -7.70 -26.79 -24.28
C THR A 17 -6.92 -25.86 -25.19
N THR A 18 -6.94 -24.57 -24.91
CA THR A 18 -5.82 -23.70 -25.25
C THR A 18 -5.15 -23.35 -23.95
N HIS A 19 -4.07 -24.09 -23.72
CA HIS A 19 -3.02 -23.83 -22.76
C HIS A 19 -2.35 -22.49 -23.12
N GLY A 20 -3.09 -21.39 -22.94
CA GLY A 20 -2.56 -20.04 -23.02
C GLY A 20 -1.86 -19.73 -21.73
N ARG A 21 -0.66 -20.30 -21.56
CA ARG A 21 0.29 -19.87 -20.54
C ARG A 21 0.68 -18.45 -20.93
N LEU A 22 -0.12 -17.47 -20.51
CA LEU A 22 0.23 -16.05 -20.61
C LEU A 22 1.60 -15.93 -19.97
N ALA A 23 2.54 -15.45 -20.76
CA ALA A 23 3.91 -15.29 -20.37
C ALA A 23 3.93 -14.54 -19.03
N PHE A 24 4.66 -15.08 -18.05
CA PHE A 24 5.10 -14.29 -16.92
C PHE A 24 5.88 -13.12 -17.50
N ASP A 25 5.22 -11.97 -17.58
CA ASP A 25 5.87 -10.72 -17.93
C ASP A 25 6.83 -10.42 -16.78
N LYS A 26 8.14 -10.56 -17.05
CA LYS A 26 9.18 -10.40 -16.04
C LYS A 26 9.25 -8.97 -15.55
N SER A 27 8.59 -8.03 -16.22
CA SER A 27 8.73 -6.58 -16.09
C SER A 27 8.16 -5.97 -14.79
N VAL A 28 7.78 -6.79 -13.81
CA VAL A 28 7.20 -6.29 -12.56
C VAL A 28 7.78 -7.09 -11.40
N LYS A 29 8.31 -6.40 -10.39
CA LYS A 29 8.89 -6.99 -9.19
C LYS A 29 8.00 -6.74 -7.98
N ARG A 30 8.22 -7.50 -6.91
CA ARG A 30 7.51 -7.33 -5.66
C ARG A 30 8.39 -6.56 -4.68
N LEU A 31 7.77 -5.73 -3.84
CA LEU A 31 8.42 -5.20 -2.65
C LEU A 31 8.25 -6.15 -1.48
N GLN A 32 9.37 -6.58 -0.90
CA GLN A 32 9.35 -7.24 0.40
C GLN A 32 9.24 -6.16 1.50
N PRO A 33 8.56 -6.42 2.62
CA PRO A 33 8.64 -5.54 3.77
C PRO A 33 10.10 -5.51 4.29
N ILE A 34 10.65 -4.30 4.40
CA ILE A 34 12.01 -4.09 4.86
C ILE A 34 12.08 -4.42 6.35
N THR A 35 12.92 -5.38 6.73
CA THR A 35 13.34 -5.56 8.13
C THR A 35 14.30 -4.43 8.50
N THR A 36 13.94 -3.64 9.51
CA THR A 36 14.75 -2.54 10.02
C THR A 36 16.10 -3.06 10.53
N HIS A 37 17.15 -3.00 9.71
CA HIS A 37 18.52 -3.26 10.14
C HIS A 37 19.24 -1.97 10.53
N GLN A 38 20.06 -2.13 11.56
CA GLN A 38 20.63 -1.13 12.46
C GLN A 38 21.40 0.00 11.75
N VAL A 39 21.22 1.20 12.28
CA VAL A 39 22.04 2.39 11.99
C VAL A 39 23.47 2.11 12.47
N SER A 40 24.38 1.85 11.54
CA SER A 40 25.83 1.89 11.79
C SER A 40 26.29 3.34 11.80
N SER A 41 26.87 3.78 12.91
CA SER A 41 27.44 5.11 13.07
C SER A 41 28.73 5.25 12.24
N HIS A 42 28.66 5.98 11.13
CA HIS A 42 29.85 6.50 10.46
C HIS A 42 29.84 8.03 10.49
N SER A 43 30.97 8.60 10.94
CA SER A 43 31.23 10.04 11.12
C SER A 43 30.95 10.84 9.85
N VAL A 44 30.08 11.85 9.96
CA VAL A 44 29.84 12.85 8.91
C VAL A 44 30.83 13.99 9.11
N ASN A 45 31.69 14.20 8.12
CA ASN A 45 32.48 15.42 8.04
C ASN A 45 32.55 15.83 6.57
N GLU A 46 31.54 16.54 6.09
CA GLU A 46 31.64 17.29 4.82
C GLU A 46 30.64 18.45 4.80
N SER A 47 31.17 19.60 4.38
CA SER A 47 30.63 20.94 4.47
C SER A 47 29.32 21.14 3.71
N ILE A 48 28.32 21.74 4.35
CA ILE A 48 27.02 22.07 3.76
C ILE A 48 27.18 23.28 2.81
N PRO A 49 26.94 23.16 1.49
CA PRO A 49 26.81 24.33 0.64
C PRO A 49 25.41 24.91 0.82
N VAL A 50 25.36 26.22 1.10
CA VAL A 50 24.12 27.01 1.16
C VAL A 50 23.43 26.95 -0.21
N LEU A 51 22.28 26.29 -0.29
CA LEU A 51 21.48 26.20 -1.51
C LEU A 51 20.80 27.55 -1.77
N SER A 52 21.23 28.19 -2.86
CA SER A 52 20.57 29.35 -3.45
C SER A 52 19.15 28.99 -3.87
N SER A 53 18.20 29.86 -3.53
CA SER A 53 16.83 29.87 -4.04
C SER A 53 16.78 29.69 -5.57
N SER A 54 16.33 28.53 -6.05
CA SER A 54 16.04 28.29 -7.46
C SER A 54 14.75 27.48 -7.61
N MET A 55 13.74 28.12 -8.22
CA MET A 55 12.52 27.56 -8.84
C MET A 55 11.93 26.31 -8.20
N SER A 56 10.78 26.44 -7.54
CA SER A 56 9.92 25.30 -7.23
C SER A 56 9.67 24.51 -8.52
N PRO A 57 10.18 23.27 -8.67
CA PRO A 57 9.91 22.49 -9.86
C PRO A 57 8.40 22.24 -9.93
N TYR A 58 7.77 22.66 -11.04
CA TYR A 58 6.33 22.58 -11.22
C TYR A 58 5.91 21.10 -11.27
N LEU A 59 5.03 20.69 -10.36
CA LEU A 59 4.42 19.37 -10.40
C LEU A 59 3.31 19.35 -11.45
N PRO A 60 3.13 18.25 -12.20
CA PRO A 60 1.99 18.10 -13.09
C PRO A 60 0.65 18.20 -12.33
N PRO A 61 -0.47 18.48 -13.03
CA PRO A 61 -1.78 18.56 -12.40
C PRO A 61 -2.09 17.33 -11.55
N GLN A 62 -2.74 17.54 -10.40
CA GLN A 62 -3.16 16.49 -9.45
C GLN A 62 -2.02 15.78 -8.71
N TRP A 63 -0.75 16.07 -9.00
CA TRP A 63 0.38 15.59 -8.20
C TRP A 63 0.67 16.55 -7.04
N LEU A 64 0.83 15.97 -5.86
CA LEU A 64 1.16 16.64 -4.61
C LEU A 64 2.43 16.03 -4.05
N ALA A 65 3.36 16.88 -3.59
CA ALA A 65 4.51 16.43 -2.82
C ALA A 65 4.20 16.55 -1.34
N TYR A 66 4.43 15.46 -0.61
CA TYR A 66 4.32 15.41 0.85
C TYR A 66 5.67 15.13 1.47
N THR A 67 5.87 15.66 2.67
CA THR A 67 7.04 15.35 3.50
C THR A 67 6.56 14.54 4.69
N HIS A 68 7.00 13.28 4.75
CA HIS A 68 6.78 12.39 5.89
C HIS A 68 7.33 13.03 7.17
N PRO A 69 6.79 12.73 8.37
CA PRO A 69 7.29 13.32 9.63
C PRO A 69 8.79 13.11 9.91
N GLU A 70 9.42 12.09 9.32
CA GLU A 70 10.89 11.89 9.39
C GLU A 70 11.70 12.66 8.33
N GLY A 71 11.05 13.45 7.48
CA GLY A 71 11.69 14.28 6.47
C GLY A 71 11.79 13.65 5.07
N GLN A 72 11.38 12.39 4.89
CA GLN A 72 11.36 11.76 3.57
C GLN A 72 10.26 12.35 2.69
N VAL A 73 10.59 12.74 1.47
CA VAL A 73 9.61 13.23 0.48
C VAL A 73 9.02 12.07 -0.29
N TYR A 74 7.71 12.14 -0.54
CA TYR A 74 6.98 11.27 -1.44
C TYR A 74 5.93 12.06 -2.22
N PHE A 75 5.40 11.45 -3.27
CA PHE A 75 4.46 12.08 -4.17
C PHE A 75 3.16 11.29 -4.21
N TYR A 76 2.06 12.03 -4.32
CA TYR A 76 0.71 11.50 -4.35
C TYR A 76 -0.05 12.10 -5.53
N HIS A 77 -0.69 11.23 -6.31
CA HIS A 77 -1.55 11.60 -7.43
C HIS A 77 -3.01 11.51 -7.02
N ALA A 78 -3.65 12.66 -6.86
CA ALA A 78 -5.05 12.81 -6.48
C ALA A 78 -5.99 12.64 -7.69
N SER A 79 -6.04 11.44 -8.26
CA SER A 79 -6.89 11.10 -9.41
C SER A 79 -7.87 9.96 -9.10
N GLU A 80 -8.60 9.47 -10.11
CA GLU A 80 -9.49 8.31 -9.99
C GLU A 80 -8.75 7.08 -9.44
N LEU A 81 -7.56 6.77 -9.98
CA LEU A 81 -6.63 5.84 -9.35
C LEU A 81 -5.60 6.65 -8.58
N ARG A 82 -5.67 6.56 -7.25
CA ARG A 82 -4.69 7.20 -6.38
C ARG A 82 -3.35 6.49 -6.50
N VAL A 83 -2.28 7.26 -6.68
CA VAL A 83 -0.92 6.71 -6.83
C VAL A 83 0.00 7.36 -5.82
N VAL A 84 0.77 6.56 -5.10
CA VAL A 84 1.85 7.00 -4.21
C VAL A 84 3.18 6.49 -4.73
N THR A 85 4.20 7.36 -4.70
CA THR A 85 5.57 6.96 -5.05
C THR A 85 6.61 7.79 -4.30
N GLU A 86 7.75 7.19 -3.99
CA GLU A 86 8.94 7.90 -3.50
C GLU A 86 9.91 8.26 -4.64
N ALA A 87 9.60 7.86 -5.89
CA ALA A 87 10.41 8.20 -7.03
C ALA A 87 10.40 9.72 -7.27
N ASN A 88 11.55 10.29 -7.58
CA ASN A 88 11.67 11.73 -7.81
C ASN A 88 11.01 12.15 -9.14
N ILE A 89 9.71 12.43 -9.10
CA ILE A 89 8.91 12.81 -10.28
C ILE A 89 9.19 14.22 -10.81
N TYR A 90 10.07 14.99 -10.16
CA TYR A 90 10.59 16.22 -10.76
C TYR A 90 11.46 15.94 -11.99
N CYS A 91 11.95 14.71 -12.14
CA CYS A 91 12.59 14.24 -13.36
C CYS A 91 11.50 13.75 -14.34
N PRO A 92 11.38 14.36 -15.54
CA PRO A 92 10.37 13.97 -16.54
C PRO A 92 10.41 12.48 -16.89
N ASP A 93 11.59 11.90 -17.10
CA ASP A 93 11.75 10.48 -17.43
C ASP A 93 11.23 9.55 -16.31
N VAL A 94 11.34 9.98 -15.05
CA VAL A 94 10.82 9.26 -13.89
C VAL A 94 9.30 9.39 -13.83
N MET A 95 8.78 10.59 -14.07
CA MET A 95 7.33 10.84 -14.15
C MET A 95 6.68 9.98 -15.24
N ASP A 96 7.26 9.96 -16.44
CA ASP A 96 6.75 9.17 -17.56
C ASP A 96 6.73 7.67 -17.23
N GLN A 97 7.74 7.17 -16.53
CA GLN A 97 7.76 5.78 -16.05
C GLN A 97 6.67 5.51 -15.00
N VAL A 98 6.49 6.40 -14.02
CA VAL A 98 5.42 6.24 -13.00
C VAL A 98 4.04 6.22 -13.66
N VAL A 99 3.78 7.13 -14.59
CA VAL A 99 2.51 7.21 -15.32
C VAL A 99 2.29 5.98 -16.19
N TYR A 100 3.31 5.54 -16.91
CA TYR A 100 3.26 4.31 -17.71
C TYR A 100 2.87 3.10 -16.86
N TRP A 101 3.56 2.89 -15.73
CA TRP A 101 3.31 1.75 -14.86
C TRP A 101 1.94 1.82 -14.16
N ALA A 102 1.52 3.01 -13.74
CA ALA A 102 0.19 3.20 -13.16
C ALA A 102 -0.92 2.85 -14.16
N GLN A 103 -0.79 3.31 -15.40
CA GLN A 103 -1.76 3.02 -16.46
C GLN A 103 -1.75 1.53 -16.83
N TRP A 104 -0.57 0.93 -16.99
CA TRP A 104 -0.44 -0.48 -17.31
C TRP A 104 -1.06 -1.39 -16.24
N LEU A 105 -0.82 -1.10 -14.95
CA LEU A 105 -1.41 -1.84 -13.84
C LEU A 105 -2.94 -1.66 -13.75
N LYS A 106 -3.44 -0.45 -14.03
CA LYS A 106 -4.89 -0.18 -14.11
C LYS A 106 -5.54 -1.03 -15.21
N ASP A 107 -4.96 -1.01 -16.40
CA ASP A 107 -5.48 -1.77 -17.55
C ASP A 107 -5.43 -3.28 -17.29
N ARG A 108 -4.38 -3.73 -16.60
CA ARG A 108 -4.23 -5.13 -16.19
C ARG A 108 -5.31 -5.55 -15.18
N CYS A 109 -5.60 -4.75 -14.16
CA CYS A 109 -6.74 -5.00 -13.25
C CYS A 109 -8.04 -5.19 -14.03
N CYS A 110 -8.32 -4.30 -15.00
CA CYS A 110 -9.51 -4.42 -15.85
C CYS A 110 -9.51 -5.72 -16.65
N SER A 111 -8.37 -6.14 -17.21
CA SER A 111 -8.27 -7.37 -18.00
C SER A 111 -8.46 -8.66 -17.17
N GLU A 112 -8.07 -8.63 -15.89
CA GLU A 112 -8.22 -9.75 -14.96
C GLU A 112 -9.57 -9.72 -14.21
N GLY A 113 -10.44 -8.74 -14.50
CA GLY A 113 -11.76 -8.60 -13.88
C GLY A 113 -11.72 -8.07 -12.45
N ILE A 114 -10.60 -7.45 -12.04
CA ILE A 114 -10.44 -6.84 -10.72
C ILE A 114 -11.05 -5.43 -10.76
N SER A 115 -12.14 -5.24 -10.00
CA SER A 115 -12.78 -3.94 -9.87
C SER A 115 -12.06 -3.10 -8.81
N LEU A 116 -11.37 -2.04 -9.22
CA LEU A 116 -10.74 -1.10 -8.30
C LEU A 116 -11.80 -0.13 -7.76
N SER A 117 -12.02 -0.13 -6.44
CA SER A 117 -12.89 0.84 -5.77
C SER A 117 -12.18 2.20 -5.62
N ASN A 118 -12.95 3.25 -5.32
CA ASN A 118 -12.37 4.57 -5.03
C ASN A 118 -11.49 4.56 -3.75
N ASP A 119 -11.64 3.54 -2.91
CA ASP A 119 -10.86 3.32 -1.69
C ASP A 119 -9.52 2.63 -1.96
N VAL A 120 -9.23 2.29 -3.22
CA VAL A 120 -7.94 1.71 -3.62
C VAL A 120 -6.90 2.79 -3.91
N GLU A 121 -5.69 2.53 -3.41
CA GLU A 121 -4.48 3.29 -3.69
C GLU A 121 -3.39 2.35 -4.21
N LEU A 122 -2.64 2.81 -5.20
CA LEU A 122 -1.53 2.09 -5.82
C LEU A 122 -0.21 2.68 -5.36
N PHE A 123 0.68 1.85 -4.82
CA PHE A 123 2.07 2.24 -4.60
C PHE A 123 2.96 1.78 -5.74
N ILE A 124 3.82 2.67 -6.25
CA ILE A 124 4.82 2.40 -7.28
C ILE A 124 6.21 2.72 -6.76
N GLN A 125 7.11 1.75 -6.89
CA GLN A 125 8.54 1.90 -6.67
C GLN A 125 9.31 1.50 -7.93
N LEU A 126 9.98 2.47 -8.53
CA LEU A 126 10.84 2.25 -9.68
C LEU A 126 12.22 1.76 -9.23
N ASN A 127 12.80 0.83 -9.99
CA ASN A 127 14.18 0.40 -9.79
C ASN A 127 15.09 1.05 -10.84
N LYS A 128 16.04 1.89 -10.39
CA LYS A 128 17.00 2.55 -11.28
C LYS A 128 17.88 1.57 -12.06
N SER A 129 18.18 0.40 -11.49
CA SER A 129 19.04 -0.61 -12.09
C SER A 129 18.28 -1.51 -13.08
N GLU A 130 16.95 -1.50 -13.02
CA GLU A 130 16.07 -2.38 -13.79
C GLU A 130 14.85 -1.58 -14.25
N PRO A 131 15.01 -0.67 -15.23
CA PRO A 131 13.95 0.25 -15.65
C PRO A 131 12.74 -0.46 -16.24
N ASP A 132 12.96 -1.65 -16.81
CA ASP A 132 11.90 -2.53 -17.29
C ASP A 132 11.16 -3.22 -16.14
N HIS A 133 11.53 -3.00 -14.87
CA HIS A 133 10.90 -3.62 -13.71
C HIS A 133 10.32 -2.58 -12.76
N CYS A 134 9.01 -2.64 -12.53
CA CYS A 134 8.34 -1.83 -11.54
C CYS A 134 7.94 -2.67 -10.33
N ALA A 135 8.22 -2.18 -9.13
CA ALA A 135 7.70 -2.80 -7.93
C ALA A 135 6.44 -2.10 -7.42
N TYR A 136 5.42 -2.88 -7.05
CA TYR A 136 4.11 -2.32 -6.73
C TYR A 136 3.37 -3.12 -5.66
N TYR A 137 2.32 -2.52 -5.13
CA TYR A 137 1.22 -3.18 -4.41
C TYR A 137 0.01 -2.24 -4.39
N PHE A 138 -1.17 -2.80 -4.17
CA PHE A 138 -2.41 -2.07 -3.97
C PHE A 138 -2.80 -2.07 -2.50
N ILE A 139 -3.44 -1.00 -2.07
CA ILE A 139 -3.94 -0.74 -0.72
C ILE A 139 -5.43 -0.47 -0.82
N GLU A 140 -6.25 -1.25 -0.14
CA GLU A 140 -7.68 -0.97 -0.01
C GLU A 140 -7.98 -0.47 1.40
N HIS A 141 -8.27 0.82 1.52
CA HIS A 141 -8.49 1.45 2.83
C HIS A 141 -9.78 0.99 3.53
N GLY A 142 -10.83 0.66 2.77
CA GLY A 142 -12.11 0.22 3.33
C GLY A 142 -12.01 -1.14 4.04
N THR A 143 -11.19 -2.05 3.51
CA THR A 143 -10.95 -3.38 4.10
C THR A 143 -9.65 -3.44 4.91
N ARG A 144 -8.82 -2.40 4.86
CA ARG A 144 -7.49 -2.31 5.48
C ARG A 144 -6.57 -3.45 5.02
N THR A 145 -6.56 -3.70 3.72
CA THR A 145 -5.77 -4.78 3.13
C THR A 145 -4.75 -4.28 2.13
N GLN A 146 -3.68 -5.06 1.96
CA GLN A 146 -2.71 -4.91 0.88
C GLN A 146 -2.80 -6.12 -0.05
N PHE A 147 -2.82 -5.89 -1.36
CA PHE A 147 -2.91 -6.97 -2.35
C PHE A 147 -2.08 -6.69 -3.62
N TRP A 148 -1.99 -7.71 -4.47
CA TRP A 148 -1.31 -7.68 -5.77
C TRP A 148 -2.21 -8.30 -6.82
N ILE A 149 -1.98 -7.94 -8.08
CA ILE A 149 -2.59 -8.65 -9.22
C ILE A 149 -1.94 -10.02 -9.36
N ASP A 150 -0.61 -10.08 -9.23
CA ASP A 150 0.15 -11.31 -9.37
C ASP A 150 0.03 -12.22 -8.14
N ASN A 151 -0.03 -13.53 -8.39
CA ASN A 151 0.00 -14.56 -7.33
C ASN A 151 1.20 -14.35 -6.40
N THR A 152 0.90 -14.29 -5.11
CA THR A 152 1.86 -13.83 -4.11
C THR A 152 2.27 -14.93 -3.15
N ASP A 153 3.51 -15.39 -3.32
CA ASP A 153 4.20 -16.20 -2.32
C ASP A 153 4.38 -15.41 -1.02
N THR A 154 3.95 -16.02 0.08
CA THR A 154 3.83 -15.41 1.41
C THR A 154 5.21 -15.26 2.06
N GLU A 155 6.14 -16.18 1.76
CA GLU A 155 7.54 -16.14 2.22
C GLU A 155 8.27 -14.91 1.67
N ALA A 156 8.01 -14.53 0.42
CA ALA A 156 8.59 -13.34 -0.20
C ALA A 156 8.06 -12.03 0.41
N LEU A 157 7.01 -12.07 1.22
CA LEU A 157 6.51 -10.94 1.98
C LEU A 157 6.96 -10.98 3.45
N GLY A 158 7.87 -11.88 3.82
CA GLY A 158 8.22 -12.11 5.21
C GLY A 158 7.02 -12.56 6.06
N LEU A 159 5.95 -13.04 5.43
CA LEU A 159 4.77 -13.55 6.10
C LEU A 159 4.90 -15.06 6.34
N PRO A 160 4.29 -15.60 7.40
CA PRO A 160 4.24 -17.04 7.62
C PRO A 160 3.53 -17.77 6.47
N HIS A 161 3.85 -19.06 6.30
CA HIS A 161 3.28 -19.91 5.24
C HIS A 161 1.74 -19.96 5.26
N THR A 162 1.13 -19.74 6.43
CA THR A 162 -0.30 -19.48 6.58
C THR A 162 -0.51 -17.99 6.83
N VAL A 163 -0.98 -17.28 5.81
CA VAL A 163 -1.32 -15.85 5.94
C VAL A 163 -2.70 -15.74 6.58
N SER A 164 -2.72 -15.24 7.82
CA SER A 164 -3.95 -14.79 8.45
C SER A 164 -4.37 -13.43 7.88
N THR A 165 -5.64 -13.06 8.06
CA THR A 165 -6.13 -11.72 7.75
C THR A 165 -5.35 -10.63 8.50
N ALA A 166 -4.91 -10.92 9.73
CA ALA A 166 -4.09 -10.01 10.54
C ALA A 166 -2.73 -9.71 9.90
N CYS A 167 -2.08 -10.70 9.27
CA CYS A 167 -0.81 -10.49 8.55
C CYS A 167 -0.96 -9.51 7.38
N ILE A 168 -2.09 -9.57 6.67
CA ILE A 168 -2.38 -8.67 5.54
C ILE A 168 -2.69 -7.26 6.05
N GLU A 169 -3.43 -7.16 7.15
CA GLU A 169 -3.72 -5.87 7.80
C GLU A 169 -2.44 -5.22 8.36
N GLU A 170 -1.47 -5.99 8.86
CA GLU A 170 -0.17 -5.45 9.27
C GLU A 170 0.56 -4.75 8.11
N LEU A 171 0.54 -5.33 6.91
CA LEU A 171 1.15 -4.70 5.72
C LEU A 171 0.45 -3.38 5.36
N TYR A 172 -0.87 -3.34 5.47
CA TYR A 172 -1.65 -2.11 5.32
C TYR A 172 -1.17 -1.03 6.30
N TRP A 173 -1.02 -1.37 7.58
CA TRP A 173 -0.58 -0.40 8.58
C TRP A 173 0.86 0.08 8.37
N LYS A 174 1.76 -0.77 7.87
CA LYS A 174 3.11 -0.34 7.44
C LYS A 174 3.06 0.69 6.32
N HIS A 175 2.15 0.53 5.36
CA HIS A 175 1.95 1.51 4.31
C HIS A 175 1.43 2.84 4.87
N VAL A 176 0.40 2.81 5.72
CA VAL A 176 -0.15 4.02 6.36
C VAL A 176 0.90 4.73 7.22
N GLU A 177 1.73 3.99 7.96
CA GLU A 177 2.83 4.59 8.73
C GLU A 177 3.80 5.33 7.82
N ARG A 178 4.12 4.78 6.65
CA ARG A 178 5.09 5.33 5.70
C ARG A 178 4.54 6.52 4.89
N PHE A 179 3.24 6.53 4.60
CA PHE A 179 2.59 7.57 3.80
C PHE A 179 1.35 8.15 4.49
N PRO A 180 1.49 8.80 5.66
CA PRO A 180 0.35 9.26 6.45
C PRO A 180 -0.21 10.62 6.00
N MET A 181 0.57 11.43 5.27
CA MET A 181 0.29 12.87 5.09
C MET A 181 -0.88 13.17 4.17
N HIS A 182 -1.20 12.29 3.22
CA HIS A 182 -2.33 12.46 2.31
C HIS A 182 -3.62 11.82 2.85
N LEU A 183 -3.52 11.10 3.99
CA LEU A 183 -4.62 10.34 4.58
C LEU A 183 -5.35 11.21 5.61
N THR A 184 -6.31 12.00 5.15
CA THR A 184 -7.03 12.94 6.04
C THR A 184 -8.24 12.33 6.74
N ASN A 185 -8.90 11.32 6.14
CA ASN A 185 -10.17 10.76 6.65
C ASN A 185 -10.32 9.26 6.31
N LEU A 186 -9.66 8.39 7.08
CA LEU A 186 -9.86 6.94 6.93
C LEU A 186 -11.19 6.49 7.56
N THR A 187 -11.98 5.76 6.77
CA THR A 187 -13.23 5.13 7.22
C THR A 187 -13.11 3.61 7.08
N PRO A 188 -13.40 2.82 8.14
CA PRO A 188 -13.82 3.22 9.49
C PRO A 188 -12.68 3.86 10.30
N ASN A 189 -13.03 4.81 11.20
CA ASN A 189 -12.07 5.55 12.02
C ASN A 189 -11.19 4.59 12.83
N PRO A 190 -9.86 4.56 12.56
CA PRO A 190 -8.98 3.58 13.19
C PRO A 190 -8.61 3.89 14.63
N VAL A 191 -8.72 5.14 15.07
CA VAL A 191 -8.53 5.54 16.47
C VAL A 191 -9.61 4.92 17.35
N ASN A 192 -10.88 4.99 16.93
CA ASN A 192 -12.00 4.44 17.70
C ASN A 192 -11.88 2.93 17.90
N SER A 193 -11.53 2.21 16.83
CA SER A 193 -11.30 0.78 16.89
C SER A 193 -10.13 0.43 17.83
N LEU A 194 -9.05 1.22 17.79
CA LEU A 194 -7.88 1.01 18.65
C LEU A 194 -8.17 1.31 20.12
N ILE A 195 -8.91 2.39 20.42
CA ILE A 195 -9.37 2.72 21.77
C ILE A 195 -10.23 1.58 22.32
N CYS A 196 -11.18 1.06 21.52
CA CYS A 196 -12.04 -0.04 21.92
C CYS A 196 -11.22 -1.30 22.25
N LEU A 197 -10.29 -1.66 21.36
CA LEU A 197 -9.39 -2.80 21.54
C LEU A 197 -8.55 -2.65 22.81
N LEU A 198 -7.85 -1.54 22.99
CA LEU A 198 -6.99 -1.29 24.15
C LEU A 198 -7.78 -1.20 25.47
N SER A 199 -9.02 -0.69 25.43
CA SER A 199 -9.89 -0.65 26.61
C SER A 199 -10.31 -2.05 27.03
N HIS A 200 -10.66 -2.92 26.07
CA HIS A 200 -11.00 -4.30 26.35
C HIS A 200 -9.82 -5.07 26.94
N THR A 201 -8.65 -4.95 26.31
CA THR A 201 -7.47 -5.73 26.69
C THR A 201 -6.88 -5.31 28.03
N ARG A 202 -6.97 -4.02 28.40
CA ARG A 202 -6.63 -3.53 29.75
C ARG A 202 -7.43 -4.27 30.83
N ASP A 203 -8.73 -4.45 30.59
CA ASP A 203 -9.63 -5.02 31.59
C ASP A 203 -9.49 -6.54 31.68
N THR A 204 -9.00 -7.22 30.62
CA THR A 204 -8.78 -8.66 30.61
C THR A 204 -7.42 -9.10 31.16
N LEU A 205 -6.50 -8.17 31.49
CA LEU A 205 -5.14 -8.47 31.99
C LEU A 205 -4.44 -9.56 31.16
N ASP A 206 -4.55 -9.46 29.82
CA ASP A 206 -3.93 -10.45 28.95
C ASP A 206 -2.40 -10.23 28.90
N ASP A 207 -1.64 -11.13 29.53
CA ASP A 207 -0.18 -11.12 29.54
C ASP A 207 0.44 -11.27 28.13
N ARG A 208 -0.38 -11.55 27.11
CA ARG A 208 0.05 -11.58 25.71
C ARG A 208 0.22 -10.20 25.09
N LEU A 209 -0.12 -9.13 25.80
CA LEU A 209 -0.02 -7.78 25.26
C LEU A 209 1.44 -7.31 25.10
N PRO A 210 1.71 -6.45 24.11
CA PRO A 210 3.02 -5.80 23.95
C PRO A 210 3.30 -4.73 25.01
N PHE A 211 2.26 -4.25 25.72
CA PHE A 211 2.36 -3.13 26.65
C PHE A 211 1.83 -3.50 28.05
N PRO A 212 2.50 -3.06 29.12
CA PRO A 212 1.97 -3.16 30.48
C PRO A 212 0.74 -2.26 30.67
N ALA A 213 -0.09 -2.58 31.67
CA ALA A 213 -1.38 -1.91 31.89
C ALA A 213 -1.27 -0.39 32.11
N ASP A 214 -0.19 0.11 32.71
CA ASP A 214 0.03 1.54 32.93
C ASP A 214 0.42 2.28 31.63
N GLU A 215 1.12 1.62 30.71
CA GLU A 215 1.39 2.15 29.37
C GLU A 215 0.14 2.19 28.52
N CYS A 216 -0.71 1.16 28.59
CA CYS A 216 -2.02 1.16 27.93
C CYS A 216 -2.88 2.37 28.36
N ALA A 217 -2.85 2.73 29.65
CA ALA A 217 -3.58 3.91 30.15
C ALA A 217 -3.06 5.22 29.52
N LYS A 218 -1.74 5.38 29.41
CA LYS A 218 -1.11 6.55 28.77
C LYS A 218 -1.43 6.60 27.27
N ILE A 219 -1.38 5.46 26.59
CA ILE A 219 -1.72 5.36 25.16
C ILE A 219 -3.19 5.74 24.94
N LEU A 220 -4.10 5.24 25.77
CA LEU A 220 -5.52 5.60 25.72
C LEU A 220 -5.74 7.10 25.93
N GLU A 221 -5.04 7.73 26.87
CA GLU A 221 -5.13 9.18 27.08
C GLU A 221 -4.73 9.95 25.82
N VAL A 222 -3.60 9.59 25.20
CA VAL A 222 -3.15 10.20 23.94
C VAL A 222 -4.16 9.96 22.81
N LEU A 223 -4.67 8.74 22.64
CA LEU A 223 -5.62 8.42 21.58
C LEU A 223 -6.94 9.19 21.72
N ASN A 224 -7.43 9.40 22.94
CA ASN A 224 -8.63 10.21 23.17
C ASN A 224 -8.41 11.68 22.76
N ILE A 225 -7.22 12.24 22.99
CA ILE A 225 -6.86 13.60 22.54
C ILE A 225 -6.79 13.66 21.00
N LEU A 226 -6.27 12.61 20.37
CA LEU A 226 -6.13 12.52 18.92
C LEU A 226 -7.43 12.22 18.19
N GLN A 227 -8.45 11.68 18.87
CA GLN A 227 -9.76 11.38 18.29
C GLN A 227 -10.38 12.61 17.62
N ASP A 228 -10.17 13.80 18.21
CA ASP A 228 -10.66 15.08 17.70
C ASP A 228 -9.76 15.69 16.60
N ASN A 229 -8.55 15.14 16.38
CA ASN A 229 -7.52 15.69 15.49
C ASN A 229 -6.95 14.65 14.51
N ILE A 230 -7.74 13.65 14.11
CA ILE A 230 -7.25 12.50 13.31
C ILE A 230 -6.76 12.89 11.90
N SER A 231 -7.08 14.09 11.43
CA SER A 231 -6.58 14.65 10.18
C SER A 231 -5.11 15.09 10.25
N ASP A 232 -4.50 15.11 11.44
CA ASP A 232 -3.07 15.33 11.60
C ASP A 232 -2.28 14.09 11.19
N ALA A 233 -1.31 14.28 10.31
CA ALA A 233 -0.54 13.17 9.77
C ALA A 233 0.40 12.51 10.79
N ASN A 234 0.86 13.23 11.81
CA ASN A 234 1.62 12.62 12.90
C ASN A 234 0.73 11.74 13.76
N ALA A 235 -0.51 12.18 13.99
CA ALA A 235 -1.52 11.37 14.66
C ALA A 235 -1.80 10.08 13.86
N MET A 236 -2.04 10.19 12.56
CA MET A 236 -2.25 9.04 11.68
C MET A 236 -1.06 8.07 11.71
N ARG A 237 0.16 8.61 11.66
CA ARG A 237 1.38 7.81 11.76
C ARG A 237 1.47 7.03 13.08
N LEU A 238 1.21 7.70 14.21
CA LEU A 238 1.22 7.06 15.52
C LEU A 238 0.18 5.93 15.60
N VAL A 239 -1.03 6.19 15.10
CA VAL A 239 -2.12 5.22 15.06
C VAL A 239 -1.72 4.01 14.23
N ALA A 240 -1.15 4.21 13.05
CA ALA A 240 -0.68 3.13 12.19
C ALA A 240 0.40 2.28 12.87
N ARG A 241 1.35 2.92 13.57
CA ARG A 241 2.39 2.23 14.31
C ARG A 241 1.84 1.39 15.46
N LEU A 242 0.86 1.91 16.20
CA LEU A 242 0.19 1.16 17.27
C LEU A 242 -0.58 -0.05 16.72
N TRP A 243 -1.26 0.11 15.59
CA TRP A 243 -1.91 -1.00 14.90
C TRP A 243 -0.94 -2.06 14.41
N GLY A 244 0.21 -1.66 13.86
CA GLY A 244 1.27 -2.59 13.45
C GLY A 244 1.82 -3.43 14.62
N VAL A 245 1.89 -2.84 15.82
CA VAL A 245 2.28 -3.58 17.04
C VAL A 245 1.15 -4.50 17.52
N MET A 246 -0.09 -4.02 17.55
CA MET A 246 -1.23 -4.80 18.05
C MET A 246 -1.62 -5.96 17.12
N GLY A 247 -1.49 -5.80 15.79
CA GLY A 247 -1.85 -6.83 14.81
C GLY A 247 -1.06 -8.14 14.91
N ILE A 248 0.08 -8.13 15.62
CA ILE A 248 0.85 -9.34 15.94
C ILE A 248 0.17 -10.21 17.00
N TYR A 249 -0.70 -9.63 17.84
CA TYR A 249 -1.24 -10.24 19.05
C TYR A 249 -2.74 -10.56 18.99
N ILE A 250 -3.39 -10.28 17.86
CA ILE A 250 -4.79 -10.62 17.56
C ILE A 250 -4.82 -11.87 16.68
#